data_AF-A0A926A1P1-F1
#
_entry.id   AF-A0A926A1P1-F1
#
_cell.length_a   1.000
_cell.length_b   1.000
_cell.length_c   1.000
_cell.angle_alpha   90.00
_cell.angle_beta   90.00
_cell.angle_gamma   90.00
#
_symmetry.space_group_name_H-M   'P 1'
#
loop_
_entity.id
_entity.type
_entity.pdbx_description
1 polymer ?
#
loop_
_entity_poly.entity_id
_entity_poly.type
_entity_poly.pdbx_seq_one_letter_code
_entity_poly.pdbx_strand_id
1 'polypeptide(L)'
;MRARISKISTPCAMVLALTMPSMALAQNNGNKSDQKACDNAAKIIAKGHPEKKEADAYLTLIACGAVGANAYASGIANIIHDTNTAELNDFMRQVDNWRDSTIMVAVTNLALNAAASPQARVFAVRHLVTLVEPFRNFSYLGLTMGDVSRTEADGSVITTTGCRASMGSEKADLTGAPLPANYAVQIRNTIATLVTAPATPTLVRNAARCLP
;
A
#
# COMPACT_ATOMS: atom_id res chain seq x y z
N MET A 1 0.18 -61.00 18.26
CA MET A 1 -0.70 -61.13 17.08
C MET A 1 -2.03 -60.44 17.35
N ARG A 2 -2.61 -59.83 16.31
CA ARG A 2 -3.92 -59.16 16.19
C ARG A 2 -3.97 -57.66 16.48
N ALA A 3 -3.61 -56.91 15.44
CA ALA A 3 -4.01 -55.53 15.20
C ALA A 3 -5.54 -55.44 14.99
N ARG A 4 -6.17 -54.40 15.54
CA ARG A 4 -7.55 -53.99 15.18
C ARG A 4 -7.46 -52.73 14.31
N ILE A 5 -7.86 -52.89 13.06
CA ILE A 5 -8.03 -51.81 12.09
C ILE A 5 -9.49 -51.35 12.22
N SER A 6 -9.69 -50.14 12.75
CA SER A 6 -11.01 -49.49 12.74
C SER A 6 -11.12 -48.63 11.48
N LYS A 7 -12.03 -49.04 10.58
CA LYS A 7 -12.46 -48.24 9.43
C LYS A 7 -13.37 -47.12 9.92
N ILE A 8 -12.98 -45.86 9.70
CA ILE A 8 -13.85 -44.70 9.89
C ILE A 8 -14.32 -44.27 8.49
N SER A 9 -15.62 -44.35 8.27
CA SER A 9 -16.30 -43.85 7.07
C SER A 9 -16.57 -42.35 7.21
N THR A 10 -15.96 -41.54 6.34
CA THR A 10 -16.22 -40.11 6.28
C THR A 10 -17.41 -39.83 5.35
N PRO A 11 -18.46 -39.12 5.80
CA PRO A 11 -19.58 -38.77 4.94
C PRO A 11 -19.21 -37.67 3.94
N CYS A 12 -19.63 -37.86 2.68
CA CYS A 12 -19.65 -36.84 1.63
C CYS A 12 -20.51 -35.65 2.08
N ALA A 13 -19.87 -34.53 2.42
CA ALA A 13 -20.54 -33.24 2.51
C ALA A 13 -20.73 -32.68 1.09
N MET A 14 -21.98 -32.63 0.63
CA MET A 14 -22.38 -31.81 -0.52
C MET A 14 -22.25 -30.34 -0.13
N VAL A 15 -21.25 -29.66 -0.69
CA VAL A 15 -21.19 -28.19 -0.66
C VAL A 15 -22.02 -27.67 -1.82
N LEU A 16 -23.21 -27.13 -1.52
CA LEU A 16 -23.96 -26.30 -2.47
C LEU A 16 -23.14 -25.02 -2.73
N ALA A 17 -22.51 -24.95 -3.89
CA ALA A 17 -21.94 -23.71 -4.40
C ALA A 17 -23.07 -22.79 -4.88
N LEU A 18 -23.51 -21.87 -4.01
CA LEU A 18 -24.30 -20.70 -4.43
C LEU A 18 -23.36 -19.76 -5.19
N THR A 19 -23.24 -19.95 -6.50
CA THR A 19 -22.64 -18.97 -7.40
C THR A 19 -23.60 -17.78 -7.49
N MET A 20 -23.43 -16.79 -6.62
CA MET A 20 -24.05 -15.50 -6.86
C MET A 20 -23.45 -14.90 -8.14
N PRO A 21 -24.26 -14.45 -9.10
CA PRO A 21 -23.74 -13.69 -10.23
C PRO A 21 -23.14 -12.41 -9.67
N SER A 22 -21.80 -12.32 -9.70
CA SER A 22 -21.09 -11.08 -9.51
C SER A 22 -21.68 -10.08 -10.49
N MET A 23 -22.36 -9.05 -9.98
CA MET A 23 -22.72 -7.89 -10.75
C MET A 23 -21.40 -7.22 -11.16
N ALA A 24 -20.85 -7.64 -12.30
CA ALA A 24 -19.85 -6.87 -13.00
C ALA A 24 -20.54 -5.56 -13.37
N LEU A 25 -20.20 -4.48 -12.65
CA LEU A 25 -20.49 -3.13 -13.08
C LEU A 25 -19.89 -2.96 -14.48
N ALA A 26 -20.75 -3.07 -15.48
CA ALA A 26 -20.44 -2.73 -16.85
C ALA A 26 -20.27 -1.21 -16.93
N GLN A 27 -19.09 -0.71 -16.55
CA GLN A 27 -18.63 0.62 -16.96
C GLN A 27 -17.96 0.47 -18.32
N ASN A 28 -18.72 0.51 -19.41
CA ASN A 28 -18.11 0.66 -20.73
C ASN A 28 -19.00 1.39 -21.74
N ASN A 29 -19.43 2.60 -21.38
CA ASN A 29 -19.94 3.60 -22.33
C ASN A 29 -19.24 4.95 -22.09
N GLY A 30 -17.93 4.93 -21.81
CA GLY A 30 -17.14 6.17 -21.78
C GLY A 30 -17.06 6.77 -23.18
N ASN A 31 -17.32 8.07 -23.31
CA ASN A 31 -17.18 8.76 -24.58
C ASN A 31 -15.72 8.61 -25.07
N LYS A 32 -15.47 8.52 -26.38
CA LYS A 32 -14.10 8.35 -26.92
C LYS A 32 -13.15 9.48 -26.46
N SER A 33 -13.70 10.65 -26.15
CA SER A 33 -12.96 11.76 -25.51
C SER A 33 -12.38 11.39 -24.16
N ASP A 34 -13.13 10.65 -23.35
CA ASP A 34 -12.81 10.33 -21.96
C ASP A 34 -11.72 9.27 -21.91
N GLN A 35 -11.78 8.28 -22.82
CA GLN A 35 -10.71 7.30 -22.97
C GLN A 35 -9.38 7.95 -23.37
N LYS A 36 -9.40 8.88 -24.34
CA LYS A 36 -8.18 9.58 -24.77
C LYS A 36 -7.59 10.43 -23.64
N ALA A 37 -8.43 11.06 -22.82
CA ALA A 37 -7.98 11.80 -21.65
C ALA A 37 -7.32 10.85 -20.63
N CYS A 38 -7.93 9.71 -20.35
CA CYS A 38 -7.37 8.67 -19.48
C CYS A 38 -6.01 8.15 -19.98
N ASP A 39 -5.89 7.84 -21.27
CA ASP A 39 -4.65 7.31 -21.85
C ASP A 39 -3.51 8.33 -21.78
N ASN A 40 -3.81 9.61 -22.00
CA ASN A 40 -2.82 10.69 -21.90
C ASN A 40 -2.37 10.91 -20.47
N ALA A 41 -3.32 10.99 -19.52
CA ALA A 41 -3.01 11.12 -18.11
C ALA A 41 -2.20 9.90 -17.60
N ALA A 42 -2.55 8.69 -18.04
CA ALA A 42 -1.83 7.47 -17.70
C ALA A 42 -0.36 7.53 -18.12
N LYS A 43 -0.06 8.00 -19.34
CA LYS A 43 1.32 8.16 -19.82
C LYS A 43 2.14 9.15 -19.01
N ILE A 44 1.51 10.19 -18.46
CA ILE A 44 2.17 11.17 -17.61
C ILE A 44 2.48 10.53 -16.25
N ILE A 45 1.48 9.98 -15.58
CA ILE A 45 1.61 9.43 -14.22
C ILE A 45 2.51 8.20 -14.18
N ALA A 46 2.49 7.38 -15.24
CA ALA A 46 3.35 6.21 -15.37
C ALA A 46 4.85 6.55 -15.30
N LYS A 47 5.27 7.81 -15.49
CA LYS A 47 6.67 8.23 -15.36
C LYS A 47 7.16 8.31 -13.90
N GLY A 48 6.26 8.35 -12.91
CA GLY A 48 6.61 8.52 -11.50
C GLY A 48 6.91 9.96 -11.05
N HIS A 49 7.32 10.84 -11.99
CA HIS A 49 7.60 12.27 -11.74
C HIS A 49 6.78 13.22 -12.63
N PRO A 50 5.45 13.31 -12.45
CA PRO A 50 4.66 14.30 -13.16
C PRO A 50 5.14 15.72 -12.83
N GLU A 51 5.30 16.55 -13.85
CA GLU A 51 5.65 17.95 -13.66
C GLU A 51 4.49 18.71 -12.99
N LYS A 52 4.78 19.82 -12.28
CA LYS A 52 3.74 20.63 -11.61
C LYS A 52 2.62 21.09 -12.56
N LYS A 53 2.95 21.39 -13.82
CA LYS A 53 1.98 21.79 -14.84
C LYS A 53 1.06 20.66 -15.31
N GLU A 54 1.38 19.42 -14.93
CA GLU A 54 0.64 18.21 -15.28
C GLU A 54 -0.26 17.73 -14.13
N ALA A 55 -0.52 18.58 -13.12
CA ALA A 55 -1.31 18.22 -11.94
C ALA A 55 -2.71 17.70 -12.27
N ASP A 56 -3.33 18.18 -13.35
CA ASP A 56 -4.65 17.73 -13.82
C ASP A 56 -4.66 16.26 -14.26
N ALA A 57 -3.50 15.69 -14.59
CA ALA A 57 -3.39 14.26 -14.91
C ALA A 57 -3.77 13.38 -13.70
N TYR A 58 -3.44 13.81 -12.47
CA TYR A 58 -3.81 13.07 -11.26
C TYR A 58 -5.33 13.03 -11.08
N LEU A 59 -6.00 14.17 -11.24
CA LEU A 59 -7.46 14.29 -11.11
C LEU A 59 -8.17 13.46 -12.19
N THR A 60 -7.67 13.52 -13.42
CA THR A 60 -8.22 12.75 -14.54
C THR A 60 -8.16 11.24 -14.24
N LEU A 61 -7.04 10.73 -13.72
CA LEU A 61 -6.86 9.30 -13.51
C LEU A 61 -7.75 8.68 -12.43
N ILE A 62 -8.22 9.45 -11.44
CA ILE A 62 -9.11 8.93 -10.39
C ILE A 62 -10.40 8.35 -11.00
N ALA A 63 -10.90 8.97 -12.08
CA ALA A 63 -12.09 8.54 -12.80
C ALA A 63 -11.83 7.42 -13.83
N CYS A 64 -10.56 7.08 -14.09
CA CYS A 64 -10.17 6.13 -15.15
C CYS A 64 -10.12 4.66 -14.68
N GLY A 65 -10.53 4.38 -13.44
CA GLY A 65 -10.58 3.02 -12.88
C GLY A 65 -9.27 2.26 -13.02
N ALA A 66 -9.31 1.07 -13.63
CA ALA A 66 -8.15 0.19 -13.81
C ALA A 66 -7.00 0.85 -14.61
N VAL A 67 -7.29 1.73 -15.57
CA VAL A 67 -6.26 2.46 -16.32
C VAL A 67 -5.45 3.35 -15.37
N GLY A 68 -6.12 4.04 -14.45
CA GLY A 68 -5.47 4.86 -13.43
C GLY A 68 -4.62 4.03 -12.48
N ALA A 69 -5.17 2.93 -11.95
CA ALA A 69 -4.43 2.03 -11.06
C ALA A 69 -3.15 1.48 -11.71
N ASN A 70 -3.23 1.04 -12.97
CA ASN A 70 -2.09 0.54 -13.72
C ASN A 70 -1.03 1.62 -13.98
N ALA A 71 -1.45 2.86 -14.24
CA ALA A 71 -0.54 3.99 -14.42
C ALA A 71 0.21 4.32 -13.13
N TYR A 72 -0.47 4.37 -11.98
CA TYR A 72 0.21 4.56 -10.69
C TYR A 72 1.15 3.39 -10.36
N ALA A 73 0.74 2.14 -10.60
CA ALA A 73 1.61 0.98 -10.42
C ALA A 73 2.88 1.06 -11.29
N SER A 74 2.75 1.54 -12.53
CA SER A 74 3.90 1.80 -13.42
C SER A 74 4.78 2.94 -12.89
N GLY A 75 4.17 4.03 -12.40
CA GLY A 75 4.90 5.13 -11.78
C GLY A 75 5.67 4.72 -10.52
N ILE A 76 5.07 3.88 -9.68
CA ILE A 76 5.72 3.27 -8.50
C ILE A 76 6.97 2.47 -8.90
N ALA A 77 6.94 1.78 -10.04
CA ALA A 77 8.10 1.06 -10.56
C ALA A 77 9.21 1.99 -11.08
N ASN A 78 8.91 3.25 -11.40
CA ASN A 78 9.89 4.21 -11.91
C ASN A 78 10.55 5.07 -10.81
N ILE A 79 9.95 5.14 -9.61
CA ILE A 79 10.52 5.87 -8.46
C ILE A 79 11.49 5.04 -7.60
N ILE A 80 11.91 3.86 -8.07
CA ILE A 80 12.71 2.89 -7.30
C ILE A 80 13.98 3.52 -6.72
N HIS A 81 14.63 4.41 -7.47
CA HIS A 81 15.93 4.99 -7.10
C HIS A 81 15.83 6.43 -6.55
N ASP A 82 14.62 6.94 -6.37
CA ASP A 82 14.41 8.32 -5.96
C ASP A 82 14.81 8.56 -4.52
N THR A 83 15.48 9.67 -4.27
CA THR A 83 15.85 10.10 -2.91
C THR A 83 15.23 11.43 -2.52
N ASN A 84 14.60 12.13 -3.46
CA ASN A 84 13.91 13.39 -3.19
C ASN A 84 12.58 13.14 -2.46
N THR A 85 12.63 13.25 -1.13
CA THR A 85 11.46 13.00 -0.28
C THR A 85 10.27 13.93 -0.55
N ALA A 86 10.48 15.13 -1.11
CA ALA A 86 9.40 16.04 -1.45
C ALA A 86 8.63 15.55 -2.69
N GLU A 87 9.34 15.18 -3.76
CA GLU A 87 8.73 14.62 -4.98
C GLU A 87 8.05 13.27 -4.72
N LEU A 88 8.73 12.39 -3.97
CA LEU A 88 8.15 11.12 -3.53
C LEU A 88 6.88 11.33 -2.72
N ASN A 89 6.87 12.31 -1.81
CA ASN A 89 5.67 12.62 -1.03
C ASN A 89 4.52 13.12 -1.92
N ASP A 90 4.81 14.00 -2.88
CA ASP A 90 3.80 14.54 -3.78
C ASP A 90 3.16 13.45 -4.63
N PHE A 91 3.97 12.56 -5.24
CA PHE A 91 3.47 11.42 -6.01
C PHE A 91 2.72 10.42 -5.12
N MET A 92 3.33 9.97 -4.03
CA MET A 92 2.76 8.93 -3.18
C MET A 92 1.52 9.40 -2.39
N ARG A 93 1.34 10.71 -2.17
CA ARG A 93 0.10 11.24 -1.59
C ARG A 93 -1.10 10.98 -2.51
N GLN A 94 -0.88 10.99 -3.83
CA GLN A 94 -1.91 10.65 -4.80
C GLN A 94 -2.18 9.14 -4.81
N VAL A 95 -1.13 8.32 -4.69
CA VAL A 95 -1.24 6.86 -4.51
C VAL A 95 -2.04 6.52 -3.25
N ASP A 96 -1.88 7.26 -2.16
CA ASP A 96 -2.64 7.06 -0.91
C ASP A 96 -4.15 7.28 -1.04
N ASN A 97 -4.66 7.77 -2.18
CA ASN A 97 -6.09 7.86 -2.46
C ASN A 97 -6.67 6.57 -3.07
N TRP A 98 -5.83 5.59 -3.37
CA TRP A 98 -6.23 4.34 -4.01
C TRP A 98 -6.35 3.21 -3.01
N ARG A 99 -7.46 2.46 -3.11
CA ARG A 99 -7.65 1.19 -2.40
C ARG A 99 -7.76 0.07 -3.41
N ASP A 100 -6.67 -0.14 -4.13
CA ASP A 100 -6.61 -0.96 -5.34
C ASP A 100 -5.62 -2.13 -5.19
N SER A 101 -6.00 -3.32 -5.64
CA SER A 101 -5.15 -4.52 -5.55
C SER A 101 -3.85 -4.42 -6.34
N THR A 102 -3.86 -3.80 -7.52
CA THR A 102 -2.69 -3.61 -8.37
C THR A 102 -1.69 -2.66 -7.71
N ILE A 103 -2.19 -1.57 -7.13
CA ILE A 103 -1.35 -0.61 -6.39
C ILE A 103 -0.78 -1.27 -5.14
N MET A 104 -1.58 -2.04 -4.39
CA MET A 104 -1.10 -2.81 -3.23
C MET A 104 0.07 -3.74 -3.61
N VAL A 105 -0.03 -4.45 -4.74
CA VAL A 105 1.06 -5.31 -5.23
C VAL A 105 2.29 -4.47 -5.58
N ALA A 106 2.12 -3.36 -6.31
CA ALA A 106 3.23 -2.49 -6.70
C ALA A 106 3.98 -1.91 -5.49
N VAL A 107 3.27 -1.39 -4.50
CA VAL A 107 3.91 -0.85 -3.29
C VAL A 107 4.52 -1.95 -2.42
N THR A 108 3.94 -3.15 -2.38
CA THR A 108 4.54 -4.30 -1.68
C THR A 108 5.88 -4.67 -2.30
N ASN A 109 5.93 -4.75 -3.63
CA ASN A 109 7.15 -5.02 -4.37
C ASN A 109 8.19 -3.93 -4.14
N LEU A 110 7.80 -2.64 -4.19
CA LEU A 110 8.72 -1.55 -3.91
C LEU A 110 9.26 -1.61 -2.47
N ALA A 111 8.42 -1.85 -1.47
CA ALA A 111 8.84 -1.92 -0.06
C ALA A 111 9.86 -3.05 0.19
N LEU A 112 9.68 -4.20 -0.46
CA LEU A 112 10.56 -5.37 -0.35
C LEU A 112 11.81 -5.30 -1.24
N ASN A 113 11.87 -4.40 -2.22
CA ASN A 113 12.98 -4.31 -3.17
C ASN A 113 14.25 -3.79 -2.48
N ALA A 114 15.25 -4.66 -2.30
CA ALA A 114 16.53 -4.31 -1.68
C ALA A 114 17.38 -3.32 -2.52
N ALA A 115 17.16 -3.24 -3.83
CA ALA A 115 17.83 -2.29 -4.72
C ALA A 115 17.14 -0.91 -4.78
N ALA A 116 15.93 -0.78 -4.21
CA ALA A 116 15.24 0.49 -4.11
C ALA A 116 15.87 1.39 -3.03
N SER A 117 15.78 2.70 -3.22
CA SER A 117 16.22 3.67 -2.23
C SER A 117 15.45 3.48 -0.91
N PRO A 118 16.08 3.71 0.26
CA PRO A 118 15.37 3.69 1.54
C PRO A 118 14.16 4.64 1.57
N GLN A 119 14.26 5.80 0.91
CA GLN A 119 13.21 6.82 0.85
C GLN A 119 11.97 6.30 0.12
N ALA A 120 12.13 5.77 -1.09
CA ALA A 120 11.02 5.22 -1.89
C ALA A 120 10.34 4.06 -1.14
N ARG A 121 11.14 3.19 -0.51
CA ARG A 121 10.64 2.08 0.33
C ARG A 121 9.83 2.57 1.53
N VAL A 122 10.23 3.65 2.19
CA VAL A 122 9.47 4.24 3.31
C VAL A 122 8.10 4.74 2.84
N PHE A 123 8.01 5.39 1.68
CA PHE A 123 6.70 5.81 1.16
C PHE A 123 5.84 4.63 0.72
N ALA A 124 6.44 3.56 0.18
CA ALA A 124 5.72 2.33 -0.09
C ALA A 124 5.15 1.72 1.20
N VAL A 125 5.95 1.67 2.27
CA VAL A 125 5.49 1.28 3.61
C VAL A 125 4.36 2.18 4.10
N ARG A 126 4.46 3.51 3.93
CA ARG A 126 3.38 4.45 4.28
C ARG A 126 2.06 4.03 3.66
N HIS A 127 2.05 3.77 2.35
CA HIS A 127 0.83 3.37 1.66
C HIS A 127 0.25 2.08 2.23
N LEU A 128 1.09 1.07 2.47
CA LEU A 128 0.68 -0.20 3.09
C LEU A 128 0.05 0.03 4.47
N VAL A 129 0.64 0.89 5.31
CA VAL A 129 0.06 1.26 6.60
C VAL A 129 -1.29 1.95 6.42
N THR A 130 -1.40 2.91 5.49
CA THR A 130 -2.66 3.62 5.18
C THR A 130 -3.78 2.66 4.76
N LEU A 131 -3.48 1.59 4.01
CA LEU A 131 -4.49 0.60 3.62
C LEU A 131 -5.10 -0.14 4.83
N VAL A 132 -4.33 -0.30 5.91
CA VAL A 132 -4.77 -0.98 7.15
C VAL A 132 -5.33 0.01 8.17
N GLU A 133 -4.75 1.20 8.27
CA GLU A 133 -5.07 2.27 9.22
C GLU A 133 -5.47 3.56 8.47
N PRO A 134 -6.61 3.60 7.76
CA PRO A 134 -6.94 4.67 6.80
C PRO A 134 -7.15 6.05 7.43
N PHE A 135 -7.28 6.12 8.76
CA PHE A 135 -7.47 7.37 9.52
C PHE A 135 -6.15 8.02 9.97
N ARG A 136 -5.02 7.32 9.78
CA ARG A 136 -3.70 7.79 10.24
C ARG A 136 -2.90 8.36 9.07
N ASN A 137 -2.58 9.63 9.16
CA ASN A 137 -1.72 10.32 8.21
C ASN A 137 -0.31 10.43 8.77
N PHE A 138 0.64 9.77 8.12
CA PHE A 138 2.04 9.80 8.52
C PHE A 138 2.89 10.67 7.58
N SER A 139 3.66 11.59 8.15
CA SER A 139 4.73 12.28 7.42
C SER A 139 5.95 11.38 7.31
N TYR A 140 6.85 11.68 6.37
CA TYR A 140 8.11 10.95 6.22
C TYR A 140 8.92 10.92 7.54
N LEU A 141 9.06 12.07 8.20
CA LEU A 141 9.72 12.16 9.51
C LEU A 141 8.98 11.34 10.57
N GLY A 142 7.63 11.41 10.59
CA GLY A 142 6.83 10.66 11.54
C GLY A 142 6.92 9.13 11.39
N LEU A 143 7.23 8.61 10.20
CA LEU A 143 7.48 7.18 9.97
C LEU A 143 8.91 6.77 10.32
N THR A 144 9.87 7.62 9.98
CA THR A 144 11.28 7.25 10.03
C THR A 144 11.92 7.48 11.39
N MET A 145 11.26 8.25 12.25
CA MET A 145 11.64 8.40 13.65
C MET A 145 11.67 7.04 14.35
N GLY A 146 12.84 6.69 14.91
CA GLY A 146 12.97 5.55 15.81
C GLY A 146 12.49 5.90 17.21
N ASP A 147 12.36 4.88 18.06
CA ASP A 147 12.08 5.08 19.48
C ASP A 147 13.23 5.87 20.13
N VAL A 148 12.87 6.91 20.87
CA VAL A 148 13.85 7.72 21.60
C VAL A 148 13.71 7.38 23.08
N SER A 149 14.76 6.81 23.65
CA SER A 149 14.84 6.56 25.09
C SER A 149 15.73 7.60 25.75
N ARG A 150 15.26 8.15 26.87
CA ARG A 150 16.06 9.03 27.73
C ARG A 150 16.04 8.48 29.15
N THR A 151 17.18 8.56 29.83
CA THR A 151 17.27 8.27 31.26
C THR A 151 17.08 9.57 32.03
N GLU A 152 16.14 9.60 32.97
CA GLU A 152 15.89 10.76 33.83
C GLU A 152 16.87 10.79 35.01
N ALA A 153 16.88 11.91 35.75
CA ALA A 153 17.81 12.11 36.86
C ALA A 153 17.64 11.10 38.02
N ASP A 154 16.45 10.48 38.12
CA ASP A 154 16.13 9.43 39.09
C ASP A 154 16.51 8.01 38.61
N GLY A 155 17.09 7.89 37.40
CA GLY A 155 17.48 6.61 36.80
C GLY A 155 16.36 5.91 36.03
N SER A 156 15.14 6.46 35.99
CA SER A 156 14.05 5.92 35.17
C SER A 156 14.33 6.10 33.68
N VAL A 157 13.85 5.16 32.85
CA VAL A 157 13.96 5.25 31.38
C VAL A 157 12.59 5.56 30.80
N ILE A 158 12.47 6.70 30.13
CA ILE A 158 11.28 7.05 29.35
C ILE A 158 11.57 6.78 27.88
N THR A 159 10.75 5.93 27.27
CA THR A 159 10.78 5.67 25.83
C THR A 159 9.62 6.38 25.15
N THR A 160 9.93 7.29 24.22
CA THR A 160 8.95 7.87 23.31
C THR A 160 8.89 7.03 22.06
N THR A 161 7.70 6.51 21.72
CA THR A 161 7.48 5.77 20.47
C THR A 161 7.81 6.63 19.27
N GLY A 162 8.59 6.08 18.33
CA GLY A 162 9.08 6.81 17.17
C GLY A 162 7.98 7.24 16.21
N CYS A 163 6.94 6.42 16.05
CA CYS A 163 5.87 6.65 15.08
C CYS A 163 4.96 7.81 15.47
N ARG A 164 4.91 8.84 14.60
CA ARG A 164 4.03 9.99 14.75
C ARG A 164 3.06 10.10 13.58
N ALA A 165 1.77 9.94 13.88
CA ALA A 165 0.69 10.13 12.95
C ALA A 165 -0.19 11.32 13.38
N SER A 166 -0.78 11.98 12.40
CA SER A 166 -1.92 12.88 12.61
C SER A 166 -3.21 12.13 12.28
N MET A 167 -4.30 12.47 12.96
CA MET A 167 -5.62 11.93 12.64
C MET A 167 -6.19 12.69 11.44
N GLY A 168 -6.71 11.98 10.45
CA GLY A 168 -7.48 12.53 9.34
C GLY A 168 -8.91 11.99 9.31
N SER A 169 -9.72 12.57 8.43
CA SER A 169 -10.95 11.93 7.99
C SER A 169 -10.63 10.71 7.12
N GLU A 170 -11.53 9.72 7.12
CA GLU A 170 -11.50 8.71 6.06
C GLU A 170 -11.52 9.42 4.72
N LYS A 171 -10.69 8.96 3.78
CA LYS A 171 -10.71 9.51 2.42
C LYS A 171 -12.05 9.12 1.79
N ALA A 172 -12.93 10.10 1.62
CA ALA A 172 -14.13 9.96 0.82
C ALA A 172 -13.70 9.57 -0.61
N ASP A 173 -14.37 8.58 -1.18
CA ASP A 173 -14.16 8.09 -2.55
C ASP A 173 -12.88 7.26 -2.77
N LEU A 174 -12.90 6.02 -2.28
CA LEU A 174 -11.88 5.03 -2.58
C LEU A 174 -12.10 4.44 -3.98
N THR A 175 -11.19 4.72 -4.90
CA THR A 175 -11.22 4.19 -6.28
C THR A 175 -10.32 2.96 -6.44
N GLY A 176 -10.67 2.08 -7.39
CA GLY A 176 -9.86 0.93 -7.79
C GLY A 176 -10.56 -0.43 -7.75
N ALA A 177 -9.82 -1.45 -8.17
CA ALA A 177 -10.16 -2.86 -8.05
C ALA A 177 -10.17 -3.30 -6.57
N PRO A 178 -11.09 -4.20 -6.17
CA PRO A 178 -11.22 -4.61 -4.78
C PRO A 178 -9.94 -5.26 -4.26
N LEU A 179 -9.51 -4.87 -3.05
CA LEU A 179 -8.44 -5.55 -2.34
C LEU A 179 -8.81 -7.02 -2.05
N PRO A 180 -7.83 -7.94 -2.00
CA PRO A 180 -8.09 -9.31 -1.60
C PRO A 180 -8.60 -9.38 -0.16
N ALA A 181 -9.48 -10.32 0.17
CA ALA A 181 -10.11 -10.41 1.50
C ALA A 181 -9.11 -10.49 2.66
N ASN A 182 -7.91 -11.04 2.42
CA ASN A 182 -6.84 -11.18 3.40
C ASN A 182 -5.75 -10.09 3.29
N TYR A 183 -6.00 -8.97 2.59
CA TYR A 183 -4.98 -7.94 2.34
C TYR A 183 -4.31 -7.45 3.62
N ALA A 184 -5.08 -7.22 4.71
CA ALA A 184 -4.52 -6.72 5.96
C ALA A 184 -3.55 -7.73 6.62
N VAL A 185 -3.79 -9.03 6.43
CA VAL A 185 -2.86 -10.08 6.88
C VAL A 185 -1.60 -10.09 6.01
N GLN A 186 -1.75 -10.00 4.68
CA GLN A 186 -0.61 -9.91 3.77
C GLN A 186 0.28 -8.71 4.09
N ILE A 187 -0.32 -7.54 4.31
CA ILE A 187 0.39 -6.31 4.67
C ILE A 187 1.13 -6.49 5.99
N ARG A 188 0.47 -6.96 7.05
CA ARG A 188 1.13 -7.17 8.36
C ARG A 188 2.30 -8.14 8.25
N ASN A 189 2.19 -9.21 7.46
CA ASN A 189 3.29 -10.14 7.23
C ASN A 189 4.46 -9.50 6.49
N THR A 190 4.18 -8.71 5.45
CA THR A 190 5.21 -7.92 4.73
C THR A 190 5.92 -6.96 5.68
N ILE A 191 5.17 -6.23 6.50
CA ILE A 191 5.69 -5.29 7.48
C ILE A 191 6.54 -6.00 8.54
N ALA A 192 6.08 -7.11 9.10
CA ALA A 192 6.83 -7.91 10.06
C ALA A 192 8.17 -8.41 9.48
N THR A 193 8.18 -8.80 8.20
CA THR A 193 9.39 -9.19 7.47
C THR A 193 10.38 -8.02 7.38
N LEU A 194 9.90 -6.81 7.06
CA LEU A 194 10.76 -5.63 6.98
C LEU A 194 11.38 -5.28 8.34
N VAL A 195 10.62 -5.40 9.43
CA VAL A 195 11.09 -5.11 10.80
C VAL A 195 12.24 -6.04 11.21
N THR A 196 12.15 -7.33 10.89
CA THR A 196 13.08 -8.36 11.39
C THR A 196 14.26 -8.62 10.47
N ALA A 197 14.14 -8.33 9.17
CA ALA A 197 15.21 -8.58 8.21
C ALA A 197 16.45 -7.69 8.49
N PRO A 198 17.64 -8.29 8.72
CA PRO A 198 18.85 -7.53 9.07
C PRO A 198 19.28 -6.51 8.02
N ALA A 199 19.08 -6.85 6.75
CA ALA A 199 19.44 -6.03 5.59
C ALA A 199 18.47 -4.85 5.35
N THR A 200 17.35 -4.76 6.06
CA THR A 200 16.42 -3.65 5.91
C THR A 200 17.03 -2.36 6.47
N PRO A 201 17.08 -1.25 5.72
CA PRO A 201 17.55 0.03 6.24
C PRO A 201 16.79 0.47 7.48
N THR A 202 17.47 1.11 8.44
CA THR A 202 16.85 1.54 9.72
C THR A 202 15.61 2.40 9.51
N LEU A 203 15.62 3.32 8.54
CA LEU A 203 14.45 4.17 8.25
C LEU A 203 13.23 3.36 7.80
N VAL A 204 13.45 2.30 7.01
CA VAL A 204 12.39 1.39 6.55
C VAL A 204 11.88 0.53 7.70
N ARG A 205 12.78 0.04 8.58
CA ARG A 205 12.38 -0.69 9.81
C ARG A 205 11.54 0.18 10.73
N ASN A 206 11.93 1.43 10.94
CA ASN A 206 11.18 2.37 11.78
C ASN A 206 9.78 2.62 11.19
N ALA A 207 9.69 2.86 9.88
CA ALA A 207 8.41 3.03 9.20
C ALA A 207 7.52 1.79 9.33
N ALA A 208 8.11 0.59 9.20
CA ALA A 208 7.39 -0.67 9.33
C ALA A 208 6.82 -0.87 10.75
N ARG A 209 7.53 -0.44 11.80
CA ARG A 209 7.03 -0.51 13.20
C ARG A 209 5.81 0.37 13.47
N CYS A 210 5.43 1.26 12.55
CA CYS A 210 4.24 2.09 12.70
C CYS A 210 2.93 1.35 12.46
N LEU A 211 2.99 0.10 12.01
CA LEU A 211 1.87 -0.83 12.01
C LEU A 211 2.19 -2.03 12.93
N PRO A 212 1.64 -2.05 14.16
CA PRO A 212 1.86 -3.14 15.11
C PRO A 212 1.17 -4.46 14.70
#